data_AF-A0A2R4JSQ2-F1
#
_entry.id   AF-A0A2R4JSQ2-F1
#
_cell.length_a   1.000
_cell.length_b   1.000
_cell.length_c   1.000
_cell.angle_alpha   90.00
_cell.angle_beta   90.00
_cell.angle_gamma   90.00
#
_symmetry.space_group_name_H-M   'P 1'
#
loop_
_entity.id
_entity.type
_entity.pdbx_description
1 polymer ?
#
loop_
_entity_poly.entity_id
_entity_poly.type
_entity_poly.pdbx_seq_one_letter_code
_entity_poly.pdbx_strand_id
1 'polypeptide(L)'
;MDQDMVMLARVRLLSANRRVVRGAEGLWIYRLLTQVEPEVYGSKLAYVLLEASASPLVGEYPERRSALLDEAVEVAKALSTSNPYRSKMLARAGQLLKSNGGFAD
;
A
#
# COMPACT_ATOMS: atom_id res chain seq x y z
N MET A 1 -1.44 9.77 -18.04
CA MET A 1 -1.99 9.86 -16.67
C MET A 1 -2.93 11.05 -16.60
N ASP A 2 -4.11 10.87 -16.03
CA ASP A 2 -5.12 11.92 -15.91
C ASP A 2 -4.72 12.94 -14.81
N GLN A 3 -4.42 14.17 -15.23
CA GLN A 3 -3.94 15.23 -14.35
C GLN A 3 -5.04 15.75 -13.41
N ASP A 4 -6.30 15.71 -13.83
CA ASP A 4 -7.44 16.14 -13.01
C ASP A 4 -7.63 15.17 -11.85
N MET A 5 -7.46 13.87 -12.12
CA MET A 5 -7.50 12.86 -11.08
C MET A 5 -6.34 13.01 -10.09
N VAL A 6 -5.13 13.33 -10.57
CA VAL A 6 -3.97 13.59 -9.68
C VAL A 6 -4.24 14.79 -8.79
N MET A 7 -4.79 15.86 -9.36
CA MET A 7 -5.18 17.05 -8.60
C MET A 7 -6.25 16.71 -7.56
N LEU A 8 -7.28 15.93 -7.92
CA LEU A 8 -8.30 15.47 -6.99
C LEU A 8 -7.70 14.65 -5.84
N ALA A 9 -6.77 13.74 -6.12
CA ALA A 9 -6.09 12.97 -5.09
C ALA A 9 -5.26 13.83 -4.13
N ARG A 10 -4.56 14.85 -4.66
CA ARG A 10 -3.83 15.83 -3.83
C ARG A 10 -4.78 16.64 -2.95
N VAL A 11 -5.88 17.13 -3.51
CA VAL A 11 -6.91 17.87 -2.75
C VAL A 11 -7.49 17.00 -1.64
N ARG A 12 -7.91 15.77 -1.94
CA ARG A 12 -8.45 14.85 -0.92
C ARG A 12 -7.43 14.52 0.17
N LEU A 13 -6.17 14.29 -0.19
CA LEU A 13 -5.10 14.06 0.78
C LEU A 13 -4.94 15.24 1.73
N LEU A 14 -4.95 16.48 1.20
CA LEU A 14 -4.86 17.70 1.99
C LEU A 14 -6.10 17.88 2.89
N SER A 15 -7.30 17.67 2.34
CA SER A 15 -8.57 17.80 3.07
C SER A 15 -8.70 16.79 4.21
N ALA A 16 -8.16 15.57 4.06
CA ALA A 16 -8.20 14.57 5.10
C ALA A 16 -7.43 14.97 6.37
N ASN A 17 -6.51 15.94 6.28
CA ASN A 17 -5.71 16.48 7.38
C ASN A 17 -5.10 15.39 8.29
N ARG A 18 -4.61 14.31 7.68
CA ARG A 18 -4.00 13.16 8.36
C ARG A 18 -2.67 12.82 7.72
N ARG A 19 -1.73 12.35 8.54
CA ARG A 19 -0.42 11.90 8.07
C ARG A 19 -0.51 10.78 7.03
N VAL A 20 -1.47 9.86 7.22
CA VAL A 20 -1.77 8.77 6.29
C VAL A 20 -3.29 8.54 6.23
N VAL A 21 -3.89 8.72 5.05
CA VAL A 21 -5.26 8.29 4.75
C VAL A 21 -5.28 6.76 4.55
N ARG A 22 -6.21 6.06 5.22
CA ARG A 22 -6.28 4.59 5.22
C ARG A 22 -7.54 4.10 4.50
N GLY A 23 -7.68 2.78 4.35
CA GLY A 23 -8.85 2.16 3.73
C GLY A 23 -8.92 2.45 2.22
N ALA A 24 -10.12 2.29 1.66
CA ALA A 24 -10.34 2.40 0.21
C ALA A 24 -9.93 3.76 -0.37
N GLU A 25 -10.20 4.86 0.37
CA GLU A 25 -9.78 6.20 -0.05
C GLU A 25 -8.25 6.33 -0.07
N GLY A 26 -7.57 5.85 0.97
CA GLY A 26 -6.10 5.85 1.02
C GLY A 26 -5.48 5.07 -0.13
N LEU A 27 -6.03 3.89 -0.45
CA LEU A 27 -5.58 3.09 -1.59
C LEU A 27 -5.78 3.83 -2.91
N TRP A 28 -6.94 4.45 -3.12
CA TRP A 28 -7.19 5.22 -4.33
C TRP A 28 -6.24 6.42 -4.47
N ILE A 29 -6.08 7.21 -3.40
CA ILE A 29 -5.18 8.38 -3.37
C ILE A 29 -3.75 7.94 -3.69
N TYR A 30 -3.20 6.99 -2.93
CA TYR A 30 -1.78 6.69 -3.05
C TYR A 30 -1.43 5.87 -4.30
N ARG A 31 -2.33 5.01 -4.82
CA ARG A 31 -2.10 4.37 -6.12
C ARG A 31 -1.96 5.38 -7.24
N LEU A 32 -2.73 6.47 -7.19
CA LEU A 32 -2.63 7.53 -8.18
C LEU A 32 -1.36 8.37 -7.96
N LEU A 33 -1.13 8.85 -6.74
CA LEU A 33 0.02 9.72 -6.47
C LEU A 33 1.38 9.03 -6.64
N THR A 34 1.47 7.71 -6.40
CA THR A 34 2.70 6.94 -6.64
C THR A 34 3.06 6.85 -8.12
N GLN A 35 2.12 7.01 -9.05
CA GLN A 35 2.46 7.02 -10.49
C GLN A 35 3.18 8.30 -10.92
N VAL A 36 2.97 9.43 -10.22
CA VAL A 36 3.66 10.70 -10.50
C VAL A 36 4.90 10.90 -9.65
N GLU A 37 4.82 10.55 -8.35
CA GLU A 37 5.90 10.78 -7.40
C GLU A 37 6.12 9.51 -6.54
N PRO A 38 6.70 8.45 -7.13
CA PRO A 38 6.83 7.14 -6.48
C PRO A 38 7.58 7.19 -5.14
N GLU A 39 8.67 7.96 -5.06
CA GLU A 39 9.48 8.06 -3.83
C GLU A 39 8.74 8.78 -2.69
N VAL A 40 7.89 9.74 -3.02
CA VAL A 40 7.15 10.54 -2.03
C VAL A 40 6.01 9.73 -1.42
N TYR A 41 5.29 8.97 -2.26
CA TYR A 41 4.04 8.32 -1.86
C TYR A 41 4.13 6.80 -1.73
N GLY A 42 5.12 6.15 -2.33
CA GLY A 42 5.23 4.68 -2.37
C GLY A 42 5.32 4.04 -0.98
N SER A 43 6.03 4.66 -0.03
CA SER A 43 6.07 4.14 1.35
C SER A 43 4.71 4.19 2.05
N LYS A 44 3.88 5.18 1.75
CA LYS A 44 2.50 5.30 2.26
C LYS A 44 1.57 4.32 1.56
N LEU A 45 1.72 4.12 0.24
CA LEU A 45 0.97 3.12 -0.51
C LEU A 45 1.24 1.71 0.04
N ALA A 46 2.52 1.33 0.15
CA ALA A 46 2.92 0.04 0.71
C ALA A 46 2.34 -0.16 2.12
N TYR A 47 2.38 0.86 2.98
CA TYR A 47 1.79 0.81 4.30
C TYR A 47 0.27 0.52 4.26
N VAL A 48 -0.48 1.27 3.44
CA VAL A 48 -1.95 1.13 3.38
C VAL A 48 -2.36 -0.21 2.76
N LEU A 49 -1.61 -0.72 1.79
CA LEU A 49 -1.80 -2.06 1.22
C LEU A 49 -1.62 -3.16 2.28
N LEU A 50 -0.56 -3.06 3.10
CA LEU A 50 -0.31 -4.02 4.19
C LEU A 50 -1.37 -3.94 5.30
N GLU A 51 -1.93 -2.76 5.57
CA GLU A 51 -3.07 -2.66 6.50
C GLU A 51 -4.35 -3.23 5.91
N ALA A 52 -4.60 -3.00 4.61
CA ALA A 52 -5.75 -3.55 3.93
C ALA A 52 -5.69 -5.08 3.87
N SER A 53 -4.53 -5.67 3.60
CA SER A 53 -4.36 -7.13 3.55
C SER A 53 -4.57 -7.79 4.92
N ALA A 54 -4.25 -7.09 6.01
CA ALA A 54 -4.45 -7.56 7.38
C ALA A 54 -5.88 -7.32 7.91
N SER A 55 -6.74 -6.64 7.15
CA SER A 55 -8.11 -6.37 7.57
C SER A 55 -8.95 -7.65 7.63
N PRO A 56 -9.81 -7.83 8.66
CA PRO A 56 -10.77 -8.93 8.72
C PRO A 56 -11.68 -9.01 7.49
N LEU A 57 -12.01 -7.87 6.88
CA LEU A 57 -12.88 -7.79 5.69
C LEU A 57 -12.32 -8.54 4.46
N VAL A 58 -11.00 -8.75 4.42
CA VAL A 58 -10.32 -9.49 3.35
C VAL A 58 -9.88 -10.88 3.83
N GLY A 59 -10.17 -11.24 5.08
CA GLY A 59 -9.86 -12.56 5.66
C GLY A 59 -10.61 -13.71 5.00
N GLU A 60 -11.83 -13.45 4.53
CA GLU A 60 -12.64 -14.44 3.80
C GLU A 60 -12.22 -14.59 2.32
N TYR A 61 -11.28 -13.78 1.84
CA TYR A 61 -10.86 -13.73 0.43
C TYR A 61 -9.34 -13.82 0.29
N PRO A 62 -8.75 -15.03 0.41
CA PRO A 62 -7.30 -15.23 0.37
C PRO A 62 -6.63 -14.65 -0.88
N GLU A 63 -7.24 -14.81 -2.05
CA GLU A 63 -6.81 -14.24 -3.32
C GLU A 63 -6.65 -12.70 -3.26
N ARG A 64 -7.65 -12.01 -2.69
CA ARG A 64 -7.62 -10.54 -2.55
C ARG A 64 -6.54 -10.10 -1.58
N ARG A 65 -6.34 -10.85 -0.50
CA ARG A 65 -5.27 -10.61 0.46
C ARG A 65 -3.90 -10.77 -0.20
N SER A 66 -3.68 -11.84 -0.97
CA SER A 66 -2.43 -12.08 -1.69
C SER A 66 -2.15 -10.95 -2.70
N ALA A 67 -3.15 -10.54 -3.49
CA ALA A 67 -2.99 -9.43 -4.43
C ALA A 67 -2.56 -8.11 -3.75
N LEU A 68 -3.11 -7.79 -2.58
CA LEU A 68 -2.70 -6.62 -1.80
C LEU A 68 -1.26 -6.74 -1.28
N LEU A 69 -0.84 -7.92 -0.83
CA LEU A 69 0.52 -8.18 -0.37
C LEU A 69 1.53 -8.09 -1.53
N ASP A 70 1.21 -8.67 -2.68
CA ASP A 70 2.05 -8.63 -3.87
C ASP A 70 2.26 -7.19 -4.34
N GLU A 71 1.18 -6.41 -4.42
CA GLU A 71 1.29 -4.98 -4.75
C GLU A 71 2.14 -4.22 -3.72
N ALA A 72 2.00 -4.51 -2.42
CA ALA A 72 2.81 -3.87 -1.39
C ALA A 72 4.30 -4.18 -1.53
N VAL A 73 4.64 -5.42 -1.89
CA VAL A 73 6.01 -5.86 -2.15
C VAL A 73 6.58 -5.14 -3.37
N GLU A 74 5.84 -5.09 -4.48
CA GLU A 74 6.30 -4.43 -5.70
C GLU A 74 6.51 -2.93 -5.51
N VAL A 75 5.59 -2.25 -4.82
CA VAL A 75 5.75 -0.83 -4.46
C VAL A 75 6.99 -0.63 -3.58
N ALA A 76 7.20 -1.47 -2.57
CA ALA A 76 8.37 -1.37 -1.70
C ALA A 76 9.69 -1.67 -2.44
N LYS A 77 9.69 -2.62 -3.39
CA LYS A 77 10.83 -2.92 -4.26
C LYS A 77 11.14 -1.80 -5.25
N ALA A 78 10.16 -0.97 -5.62
CA ALA A 78 10.37 0.16 -6.52
C ALA A 78 11.00 1.38 -5.83
N LEU A 79 10.86 1.50 -4.49
CA LEU A 79 11.51 2.58 -3.72
C LEU A 79 13.02 2.50 -3.77
N SER A 80 13.72 3.63 -3.68
CA SER A 80 15.18 3.66 -3.57
C SER A 80 15.69 2.77 -2.43
N THR A 81 16.88 2.18 -2.60
CA THR A 81 17.57 1.45 -1.53
C THR A 81 17.93 2.34 -0.34
N SER A 82 18.06 3.66 -0.56
CA SER A 82 18.24 4.65 0.50
C SER A 82 16.94 5.03 1.22
N ASN A 83 15.78 4.59 0.73
CA ASN A 83 14.51 4.90 1.35
C ASN A 83 14.40 4.15 2.71
N PRO A 84 14.28 4.87 3.84
CA PRO A 84 14.34 4.26 5.17
C PRO A 84 13.17 3.31 5.46
N TYR A 85 12.09 3.39 4.67
CA TYR A 85 10.91 2.55 4.86
C TYR A 85 10.93 1.27 4.03
N ARG A 86 11.77 1.18 2.98
CA ARG A 86 11.83 0.03 2.06
C ARG A 86 11.97 -1.29 2.81
N SER A 87 13.03 -1.43 3.60
CA SER A 87 13.34 -2.68 4.32
C SER A 87 12.24 -3.04 5.32
N LYS A 88 11.66 -2.05 6.00
CA LYS A 88 10.56 -2.26 6.96
C LYS A 88 9.30 -2.78 6.26
N MET A 89 8.94 -2.23 5.09
CA MET A 89 7.76 -2.67 4.34
C MET A 89 7.95 -4.10 3.80
N LEU A 90 9.12 -4.41 3.23
CA LEU A 90 9.43 -5.75 2.72
C LEU A 90 9.42 -6.80 3.84
N ALA A 91 10.03 -6.49 5.00
CA ALA A 91 10.03 -7.40 6.15
C ALA A 91 8.61 -7.70 6.64
N ARG A 92 7.75 -6.67 6.72
CA ARG A 92 6.35 -6.83 7.15
C ARG A 92 5.53 -7.63 6.15
N ALA A 93 5.70 -7.36 4.84
CA ALA A 93 5.04 -8.15 3.80
C ALA A 93 5.43 -9.63 3.88
N GLY A 94 6.72 -9.92 4.07
CA GLY A 94 7.21 -11.29 4.23
C GLY A 94 6.65 -12.00 5.47
N GLN A 95 6.44 -11.30 6.58
CA GLN A 95 5.77 -11.86 7.76
C GLN A 95 4.31 -12.24 7.46
N LEU A 96 3.56 -11.34 6.82
CA LEU A 96 2.15 -11.58 6.48
C LEU A 96 1.98 -12.71 5.46
N LEU A 97 2.88 -12.83 4.48
CA LEU A 97 2.88 -13.93 3.52
C LEU A 97 3.11 -15.29 4.21
N LYS A 98 4.05 -15.36 5.17
CA LYS A 98 4.30 -16.58 5.95
C LYS A 98 3.09 -16.97 6.81
N SER A 99 2.41 -15.99 7.40
CA SER A 99 1.16 -16.22 8.15
C SER A 99 0.01 -16.66 7.25
N ASN A 100 0.06 -16.38 5.94
CA ASN A 100 -0.98 -16.75 4.99
C ASN A 100 -0.84 -18.21 4.49
N GLY A 101 0.37 -18.77 4.52
CA GLY A 101 0.66 -20.15 4.10
C GLY A 101 0.54 -21.20 5.22
N GLY A 102 0.19 -20.80 6.46
CA GLY A 102 0.18 -21.67 7.63
C GLY A 102 -1.06 -22.56 7.84
N PHE A 103 -1.89 -22.77 6.81
CA PHE A 103 -3.08 -23.63 6.86
C PHE A 103 -3.00 -24.79 5.84
N ALA A 104 -1.81 -25.35 5.66
CA ALA A 104 -1.61 -26.58 4.90
C ALA A 104 -0.59 -27.47 5.63
N ASP A 105 -1.05 -28.11 6.72
CA ASP A 105 -0.60 -29.42 7.18
C ASP A 105 -1.70 -30.02 8.09
#